data_AF-A0A367EZE6-F1
#
_entry.id   AF-A0A367EZE6-F1
#
_cell.length_a   1.000
_cell.length_b   1.000
_cell.length_c   1.000
_cell.angle_alpha   90.00
_cell.angle_beta   90.00
_cell.angle_gamma   90.00
#
_symmetry.space_group_name_H-M   'P 1'
#
loop_
_entity.id
_entity.type
_entity.pdbx_description
1 polymer ?
#
loop_
_entity_poly.entity_id
_entity_poly.type
_entity_poly.pdbx_seq_one_letter_code
_entity_poly.pdbx_strand_id
1 'polypeptide(L)' 'MAEESHSETFTTEEYAYLRFVRFGSLPERVLPSEMVEEVETDRPHEIPELPLDVRPWSAQRI' A
#
# COMPACT_ATOMS: atom_id res chain seq x y z
N MET A 1 -25.46 -18.23 6.94
CA MET A 1 -25.31 -17.43 5.70
C MET A 1 -23.82 -17.25 5.52
N ALA A 2 -23.15 -18.18 4.84
CA ALA A 2 -21.75 -18.02 4.51
C ALA A 2 -21.69 -17.05 3.32
N GLU A 3 -21.07 -15.90 3.52
CA GLU A 3 -20.77 -14.96 2.44
C GLU A 3 -19.74 -15.65 1.55
N GLU A 4 -20.18 -16.26 0.45
CA GLU A 4 -19.28 -16.72 -0.60
C GLU A 4 -18.62 -15.47 -1.18
N SER A 5 -17.43 -15.15 -0.70
CA SER A 5 -16.54 -14.22 -1.39
C SER A 5 -16.14 -14.88 -2.72
N HIS A 6 -17.00 -14.74 -3.73
CA HIS A 6 -16.63 -14.98 -5.12
C HIS A 6 -15.58 -13.93 -5.46
N SER A 7 -14.31 -14.25 -5.25
CA SER A 7 -13.23 -13.50 -5.90
C SER A 7 -13.30 -13.88 -7.38
N GLU A 8 -14.16 -13.19 -8.12
CA GLU A 8 -14.13 -13.23 -9.57
C GLU A 8 -12.70 -12.93 -10.02
N THR A 9 -12.10 -13.85 -10.75
CA THR A 9 -10.75 -13.69 -11.28
C THR A 9 -10.86 -13.04 -12.65
N PHE A 10 -10.35 -11.82 -12.77
CA PHE A 10 -10.26 -11.12 -14.04
C PHE A 10 -8.89 -11.31 -14.68
N THR A 11 -8.85 -11.28 -16.01
CA THR A 11 -7.63 -11.17 -16.79
C THR A 11 -6.99 -9.79 -16.63
N THR A 12 -5.72 -9.66 -17.02
CA THR A 12 -5.01 -8.37 -16.99
C THR A 12 -5.72 -7.30 -17.82
N GLU A 13 -6.31 -7.68 -18.95
CA GLU A 13 -7.03 -6.77 -19.85
C GLU A 13 -8.33 -6.29 -19.21
N GLU A 14 -9.10 -7.20 -18.60
CA GLU A 14 -10.34 -6.85 -17.88
C GLU A 14 -10.04 -5.94 -16.70
N TYR A 15 -8.98 -6.19 -15.93
CA TYR A 15 -8.54 -5.26 -14.89
C TYR A 15 -8.11 -3.90 -15.46
N ALA A 16 -7.46 -3.87 -16.62
CA ALA A 16 -7.10 -2.61 -17.27
C ALA A 16 -8.35 -1.81 -17.67
N TYR A 17 -9.36 -2.48 -18.23
CA TYR A 17 -10.65 -1.89 -18.55
C TYR A 17 -11.39 -1.37 -17.30
N LEU A 18 -11.52 -2.19 -16.26
CA LEU A 18 -12.19 -1.80 -15.02
C LEU A 18 -11.48 -0.62 -14.35
N ARG A 19 -10.14 -0.62 -14.34
CA ARG A 19 -9.35 0.52 -13.87
C ARG A 19 -9.63 1.77 -14.71
N PHE A 20 -9.69 1.64 -16.03
CA PHE A 20 -9.98 2.76 -16.94
C PHE A 20 -11.38 3.34 -16.71
N VAL A 21 -12.42 2.50 -16.59
CA VAL A 21 -13.78 2.98 -16.33
C VAL A 21 -13.85 3.73 -15.00
N ARG A 22 -13.11 3.28 -13.98
CA ARG A 22 -13.12 3.88 -12.65
C ARG A 22 -12.27 5.14 -12.54
N PHE A 23 -11.10 5.18 -13.18
CA PHE A 23 -10.08 6.21 -12.95
C PHE A 23 -9.63 6.94 -14.21
N GLY A 24 -10.08 6.53 -15.39
CA GLY A 24 -9.63 7.04 -16.67
C GLY A 24 -8.25 6.51 -17.07
N SER A 25 -7.56 7.27 -17.94
CA SER A 25 -6.20 6.96 -18.36
C SER A 25 -5.21 7.12 -17.21
N LEU A 26 -4.18 6.28 -17.19
CA LEU A 26 -3.05 6.51 -16.28
C LEU A 26 -2.34 7.82 -16.66
N PRO A 27 -1.84 8.59 -15.68
CA PRO A 27 -1.00 9.75 -15.95
C PRO A 27 0.28 9.32 -16.68
N GLU A 28 0.91 10.27 -17.37
CA GLU A 28 2.20 10.05 -18.01
C GLU A 28 3.25 9.65 -16.96
N ARG A 29 4.12 8.71 -17.34
CA ARG A 29 5.19 8.25 -16.46
C ARG A 29 6.28 9.31 -16.40
N VAL A 30 6.60 9.76 -15.20
CA VAL A 30 7.72 10.66 -14.92
C VAL A 30 9.01 9.84 -14.78
N LEU A 31 10.09 10.25 -15.45
CA LEU A 31 11.40 9.61 -15.30
C LEU A 31 12.04 9.99 -13.95
N PRO A 32 12.94 9.15 -13.38
CA PRO A 32 13.64 9.50 -12.15
C PRO A 32 14.40 10.83 -12.24
N SER A 33 14.92 11.19 -13.42
CA SER A 33 15.62 12.45 -13.66
C SER A 33 14.71 13.69 -13.72
N GLU A 34 13.40 13.48 -13.84
CA GLU A 34 12.39 14.55 -13.91
C GLU A 34 11.66 14.75 -12.58
N MET A 35 11.93 13.90 -11.58
CA MET A 35 11.40 14.03 -10.23
C MET A 35 12.03 15.23 -9.51
N VAL A 36 11.26 15.86 -8.62
CA VAL A 36 11.72 16.98 -7.78
C VAL A 36 12.16 16.42 -6.44
N GLU A 37 13.25 16.96 -5.89
CA GLU A 37 13.70 16.62 -4.54
C GLU A 37 12.72 17.17 -3.50
N GLU A 38 12.20 16.30 -2.65
CA GLU A 38 11.27 16.66 -1.57
C GLU A 38 11.98 16.66 -0.22
N VAL A 39 11.55 17.55 0.67
CA VAL A 39 12.04 17.62 2.05
C VAL A 39 10.89 17.36 3.01
N GLU A 40 11.16 16.61 4.07
CA GLU A 40 10.19 16.38 5.14
C GLU A 40 9.79 17.71 5.78
N THR A 41 8.48 17.97 5.82
CA THR A 41 7.92 19.21 6.38
C THR A 41 7.32 19.00 7.76
N ASP A 42 6.93 17.76 8.07
CA ASP A 42 6.40 17.40 9.37
C ASP A 42 7.53 17.20 10.38
N ARG A 43 7.20 17.45 11.65
CA ARG A 43 8.14 17.15 12.73
C ARG A 43 8.30 15.63 12.83
N PRO A 44 9.53 15.13 13.08
CA PRO A 44 9.74 13.71 13.33
C PRO A 44 8.78 13.22 14.41
N HIS A 45 8.14 12.07 14.17
CA HIS A 45 7.36 11.43 15.20
C HIS A 45 8.25 11.14 16.42
N GLU A 46 7.82 11.61 17.58
CA GLU A 46 8.44 11.21 18.84
C GLU A 46 8.25 9.69 18.97
N ILE A 47 9.35 8.94 18.97
CA ILE A 47 9.31 7.51 19.25
C ILE A 47 8.93 7.38 20.73
N PRO A 48 7.76 6.82 21.07
CA PRO A 48 7.42 6.60 22.47
C PRO A 48 8.50 5.71 23.11
N GLU A 49 8.88 6.01 24.35
CA GLU A 49 9.75 5.11 25.12
C GLU A 49 9.12 3.71 25.09
N LEU A 50 9.86 2.74 24.54
CA LEU A 50 9.36 1.37 24.42
C LEU A 50 8.88 0.91 25.80
N PRO A 51 7.67 0.32 25.93
CA PRO A 51 7.31 -0.31 27.17
C PRO A 51 8.38 -1.36 27.51
N LEU A 52 8.82 -1.41 28.76
CA LEU A 52 9.85 -2.33 29.26
C LEU A 52 9.54 -3.82 28.99
N ASP A 53 8.32 -4.14 28.55
CA ASP A 53 7.85 -5.49 28.19
C ASP A 53 7.51 -5.60 26.70
N VAL A 54 8.49 -5.32 25.84
CA VAL A 54 8.45 -5.76 24.44
C VAL A 54 8.78 -7.26 24.39
N ARG A 55 7.75 -8.11 24.44
CA ARG A 55 7.94 -9.54 24.14
C ARG A 55 8.27 -9.70 22.66
N PRO A 56 9.42 -10.32 22.32
CA PRO A 56 9.79 -10.51 20.92
C PRO A 56 8.83 -11.49 20.25
N TRP A 57 8.49 -11.20 18.99
CA TRP A 57 7.61 -12.03 18.15
C TRP A 57 8.07 -13.49 18.04
N SER A 58 9.37 -13.75 18.21
CA SER A 58 9.94 -15.10 18.24
C SER A 58 9.46 -15.98 19.40
N ALA A 59 8.73 -15.41 20.38
CA ALA A 59 8.16 -16.15 21.49
C ALA A 59 6.83 -16.87 21.15
N GLN A 60 6.23 -16.63 19.98
CA GLN A 60 5.10 -17.44 19.52
C GLN A 60 5.60 -18.74 18.87
N ARG A 61 5.56 -19.84 19.62
CA ARG A 61 5.66 -21.20 19.05
C ARG A 61 4.35 -21.49 18.31
N ILE A 62 4.42 -21.69 17.00
CA ILE A 62 3.34 -22.20 16.13
C ILE A 62 3.08 -23.67 16.47
#